data_AF-A0A4D4MN14-F1
#
_entry.id   AF-A0A4D4MN14-F1
#
_cell.length_a   1.000
_cell.length_b   1.000
_cell.length_c   1.000
_cell.angle_alpha   90.00
_cell.angle_beta   90.00
_cell.angle_gamma   90.00
#
_symmetry.space_group_name_H-M   'P 1'
#
loop_
_entity.id
_entity.type
_entity.pdbx_description
1 polymer ?
#
loop_
_entity_poly.entity_id
_entity_poly.type
_entity_poly.pdbx_seq_one_letter_code
_entity_poly.pdbx_strand_id
1 'polypeptide(L)'
;MITVVGTGTGAPLSADAARALAGAGLVVGGRRHLAAAALPDGAERIVLGPLAPALDAIEAALEKQRRVVVLASGDPGFFGIVRALAERFGAERLDVRPGVSSVATAFARLGLPWDDAVVVSAHGRDLRTALNVCRSRPKVAVLTGPGAGPAELGPRSPTGSARGSSWWRARSATPSTNAWSG
;
A
#
# COMPACT_ATOMS: atom_id res chain seq x y z
N MET A 1 -5.94 -18.98 10.98
CA MET A 1 -5.75 -18.39 9.64
C MET A 1 -6.15 -16.94 9.71
N ILE A 2 -5.31 -16.03 9.20
CA ILE A 2 -5.58 -14.60 9.09
C ILE A 2 -5.80 -14.29 7.62
N THR A 3 -6.96 -13.76 7.25
CA THR A 3 -7.17 -13.29 5.87
C THR A 3 -6.76 -11.83 5.77
N VAL A 4 -5.84 -11.51 4.86
CA VAL A 4 -5.33 -10.15 4.65
C VAL A 4 -5.82 -9.65 3.30
N VAL A 5 -6.61 -8.57 3.28
CA VAL A 5 -7.27 -8.07 2.08
C VAL A 5 -6.72 -6.71 1.69
N GLY A 6 -6.17 -6.62 0.48
CA GLY A 6 -5.81 -5.36 -0.15
C GLY A 6 -7.03 -4.59 -0.64
N THR A 7 -7.21 -3.35 -0.17
CA THR A 7 -8.34 -2.48 -0.54
C THR A 7 -8.01 -1.54 -1.71
N GLY A 8 -6.82 -1.67 -2.30
CA GLY A 8 -6.37 -0.80 -3.38
C GLY A 8 -6.26 0.67 -2.96
N THR A 9 -6.56 1.59 -3.88
CA THR A 9 -6.49 3.04 -3.66
C THR A 9 -7.84 3.69 -3.34
N GLY A 10 -8.83 2.93 -2.86
CA GLY A 10 -10.16 3.45 -2.49
C GLY A 10 -11.30 3.08 -3.44
N ALA A 11 -11.12 2.04 -4.27
CA ALA A 11 -12.25 1.41 -4.95
C ALA A 11 -13.10 0.61 -3.94
N PRO A 12 -14.39 0.35 -4.22
CA PRO A 12 -15.19 -0.59 -3.44
C PRO A 12 -14.49 -1.95 -3.32
N LEU A 13 -14.68 -2.62 -2.19
CA LEU A 13 -14.14 -3.96 -1.98
C LEU A 13 -14.66 -4.92 -3.05
N SER A 14 -13.80 -5.82 -3.55
CA SER A 14 -14.21 -6.87 -4.47
C SER A 14 -15.22 -7.81 -3.80
N ALA A 15 -15.99 -8.56 -4.61
CA ALA A 15 -16.87 -9.60 -4.09
C ALA A 15 -16.12 -10.63 -3.22
N ASP A 16 -14.87 -10.94 -3.59
CA ASP A 16 -14.00 -11.83 -2.81
C ASP A 16 -13.63 -11.24 -1.46
N ALA A 17 -13.30 -9.94 -1.41
CA ALA A 17 -13.05 -9.23 -0.16
C ALA A 17 -14.31 -9.21 0.73
N ALA A 18 -15.48 -8.96 0.15
CA ALA A 18 -16.75 -9.01 0.88
C ALA A 18 -17.04 -10.40 1.45
N ARG A 19 -16.79 -11.47 0.68
CA ARG A 19 -16.94 -12.86 1.14
C ARG A 19 -16.00 -13.21 2.30
N ALA A 20 -14.77 -12.68 2.30
CA ALA A 20 -13.87 -12.82 3.45
C ALA A 20 -14.44 -12.17 4.72
N LEU A 21 -15.09 -11.02 4.57
CA LEU A 21 -15.62 -10.24 5.69
C LEU A 21 -16.91 -10.84 6.28
N ALA A 22 -17.72 -11.53 5.49
CA ALA A 22 -19.04 -12.02 5.89
C ALA A 22 -19.07 -12.90 7.15
N GLY A 23 -17.95 -13.55 7.50
CA GLY A 23 -17.81 -14.36 8.71
C GLY A 23 -16.74 -13.88 9.67
N ALA A 24 -16.25 -12.65 9.53
CA ALA A 24 -15.17 -12.14 10.37
C ALA A 24 -15.63 -11.95 11.81
N GLY A 25 -14.92 -12.56 12.76
CA GLY A 25 -15.09 -12.30 14.19
C GLY A 25 -14.35 -11.04 14.62
N LEU A 26 -13.19 -10.77 14.02
CA LEU A 26 -12.38 -9.56 14.23
C LEU A 26 -11.97 -8.98 12.87
N VAL A 27 -12.12 -7.66 12.72
CA VAL A 27 -11.67 -6.91 11.55
C VAL A 27 -10.71 -5.80 11.99
N VAL A 28 -9.50 -5.82 11.45
CA VAL A 28 -8.46 -4.82 11.74
C VAL A 28 -8.19 -4.01 10.48
N GLY A 29 -8.13 -2.68 10.56
CA GLY A 29 -7.81 -1.87 9.40
C GLY A 29 -7.77 -0.37 9.68
N GLY A 30 -7.31 0.42 8.72
CA GLY A 30 -7.38 1.88 8.84
C GLY A 30 -8.84 2.39 8.88
N ARG A 31 -9.09 3.54 9.54
CA ARG A 31 -10.45 4.11 9.68
C ARG A 31 -11.24 4.13 8.38
N ARG A 32 -10.63 4.61 7.29
CA ARG A 32 -11.27 4.71 5.97
C ARG A 32 -11.67 3.35 5.38
N HIS A 33 -10.90 2.29 5.67
CA HIS A 33 -11.17 0.94 5.16
C HIS A 33 -12.32 0.30 5.92
N LEU A 34 -12.32 0.45 7.25
CA LEU A 34 -13.40 -0.02 8.10
C LEU A 34 -14.73 0.68 7.78
N ALA A 35 -14.68 1.99 7.49
CA ALA A 35 -15.87 2.76 7.11
C ALA A 35 -16.41 2.40 5.72
N ALA A 36 -15.54 1.99 4.79
CA ALA A 36 -15.94 1.62 3.43
C ALA A 36 -16.40 0.15 3.32
N ALA A 37 -16.11 -0.67 4.32
CA ALA A 37 -16.43 -2.10 4.32
C ALA A 37 -17.83 -2.35 4.91
N ALA A 38 -18.61 -3.21 4.25
CA ALA A 38 -19.81 -3.79 4.86
C ALA A 38 -19.36 -4.88 5.85
N LEU A 39 -19.36 -4.56 7.14
CA LEU A 39 -18.90 -5.45 8.21
C LEU A 39 -20.10 -6.12 8.90
N PRO A 40 -19.97 -7.40 9.33
CA PRO A 40 -20.99 -8.05 10.14
C PRO A 40 -21.27 -7.29 11.44
N ASP A 41 -22.52 -7.31 11.91
CA ASP A 41 -22.95 -6.57 13.11
C ASP A 41 -22.21 -7.00 14.38
N GLY A 42 -21.87 -8.29 14.49
CA GLY A 42 -21.11 -8.85 15.62
C GLY A 42 -19.59 -8.83 15.46
N ALA A 43 -19.06 -8.28 14.35
CA ALA A 43 -17.62 -8.25 14.14
C ALA A 43 -16.98 -7.15 15.01
N GLU A 44 -16.02 -7.55 15.84
CA GLU A 44 -15.17 -6.60 16.56
C GLU A 44 -14.30 -5.84 15.56
N ARG A 45 -14.08 -4.54 15.79
CA ARG A 45 -13.40 -3.64 14.86
C ARG A 45 -12.24 -2.95 15.56
N ILE A 46 -11.03 -3.12 15.03
CA ILE A 46 -9.85 -2.43 15.52
C ILE A 46 -9.36 -1.46 14.44
N VAL A 47 -9.42 -0.18 14.77
CA VAL A 47 -8.76 0.85 13.97
C VAL A 47 -7.25 0.69 14.15
N LEU A 48 -6.55 0.40 13.06
CA LEU A 48 -5.11 0.22 13.07
C LEU A 48 -4.42 1.54 13.46
N GLY A 49 -3.82 1.54 14.65
CA GLY A 49 -2.96 2.59 15.19
C GLY A 49 -1.51 2.08 15.25
N PRO A 50 -0.86 2.10 16.43
CA PRO A 50 0.42 1.41 16.61
C PRO A 50 0.29 -0.08 16.27
N LEU A 51 1.34 -0.65 15.66
CA LEU A 51 1.29 -2.01 15.12
C LEU A 51 1.24 -3.08 16.23
N ALA A 52 2.04 -2.93 17.28
CA ALA A 52 2.15 -3.95 18.34
C ALA A 52 0.80 -4.27 19.01
N PRO A 53 0.01 -3.30 19.52
CA PRO A 53 -1.31 -3.60 20.10
C PRO A 53 -2.28 -4.28 19.14
N ALA A 54 -2.18 -3.98 17.84
CA ALA A 54 -3.02 -4.64 16.85
C ALA A 54 -2.61 -6.10 16.64
N LEU A 55 -1.31 -6.40 16.67
CA LEU A 55 -0.81 -7.79 16.62
C LEU A 55 -1.24 -8.58 17.86
N ASP A 56 -1.15 -7.99 19.06
CA ASP A 56 -1.57 -8.64 20.30
C ASP A 56 -3.08 -8.99 20.27
N ALA A 57 -3.91 -8.08 19.77
CA ALA A 57 -5.34 -8.33 19.62
C ALA A 57 -5.66 -9.40 18.57
N ILE A 58 -4.90 -9.46 17.47
CA ILE A 58 -5.00 -10.54 16.47
C ILE A 58 -4.65 -11.88 17.11
N GLU A 59 -3.58 -11.94 17.89
CA GLU A 59 -3.14 -13.15 18.60
C GLU A 59 -4.24 -13.65 19.56
N ALA A 60 -4.78 -12.78 20.40
CA ALA A 60 -5.86 -13.12 21.32
C ALA A 60 -7.15 -13.58 20.59
N ALA A 61 -7.44 -13.04 19.41
CA ALA A 61 -8.57 -13.49 18.59
C ALA A 61 -8.32 -14.88 17.98
N LEU A 62 -7.08 -15.15 17.55
CA LEU A 62 -6.67 -16.45 17.02
C LEU A 62 -6.72 -17.55 18.08
N GLU A 63 -6.28 -17.27 19.31
CA GLU A 63 -6.38 -18.20 20.46
C GLU A 63 -7.83 -18.60 20.74
N LYS A 64 -8.76 -17.66 20.55
CA LYS A 64 -10.21 -17.89 20.65
C LYS A 64 -10.83 -18.51 19.38
N GLN A 65 -10.01 -18.97 18.44
CA GLN A 65 -10.42 -19.54 17.15
C GLN A 65 -11.36 -18.63 16.32
N ARG A 66 -11.26 -17.31 16.50
CA ARG A 66 -12.07 -16.35 15.73
C ARG A 66 -11.48 -16.17 14.34
N ARG A 67 -12.36 -15.94 13.36
CA ARG A 67 -11.95 -15.54 12.00
C ARG A 67 -11.45 -14.10 12.02
N VAL A 68 -10.19 -13.90 11.68
CA VAL A 68 -9.54 -12.58 11.65
C VAL A 68 -9.39 -12.11 10.21
N VAL A 69 -9.86 -10.89 9.92
CA VAL A 69 -9.65 -10.21 8.64
C VAL A 69 -8.87 -8.92 8.87
N VAL A 70 -7.82 -8.71 8.08
CA VAL A 70 -7.01 -7.48 8.11
C VAL A 70 -7.18 -6.75 6.79
N LEU A 71 -7.71 -5.52 6.82
CA LEU A 71 -7.84 -4.65 5.67
C LEU A 71 -6.59 -3.76 5.52
N ALA A 72 -5.85 -3.95 4.43
CA ALA A 72 -4.64 -3.21 4.12
C ALA A 72 -4.84 -2.27 2.92
N SER A 73 -4.19 -1.11 2.93
CA SER A 73 -4.22 -0.19 1.77
C SER A 73 -3.38 -0.75 0.63
N GLY A 74 -3.82 -0.56 -0.61
CA GLY A 74 -3.06 -1.00 -1.78
C GLY A 74 -2.93 -2.52 -1.82
N ASP A 75 -1.71 -2.99 -2.04
CA ASP A 75 -1.36 -4.41 -1.97
C ASP A 75 -0.77 -4.74 -0.58
N PRO A 76 -1.25 -5.79 0.13
CA PRO A 76 -0.78 -6.10 1.47
C PRO A 76 0.68 -6.55 1.55
N GLY A 77 1.20 -7.16 0.48
CA GLY A 77 2.57 -7.64 0.37
C GLY A 77 3.56 -6.53 -0.04
N PHE A 78 3.08 -5.49 -0.73
CA PHE A 78 3.92 -4.43 -1.25
C PHE A 78 4.14 -3.28 -0.26
N PHE A 79 5.22 -3.35 0.52
CA PHE A 79 5.50 -2.42 1.63
C PHE A 79 4.36 -2.36 2.68
N GLY A 80 3.52 -3.40 2.73
CA GLY A 80 2.35 -3.48 3.60
C GLY A 80 2.56 -4.34 4.85
N ILE A 81 1.44 -4.76 5.44
CA ILE A 81 1.38 -5.40 6.76
C ILE A 81 1.76 -6.88 6.75
N VAL A 82 1.80 -7.54 5.58
CA VAL A 82 2.08 -8.98 5.46
C VAL A 82 3.43 -9.35 6.08
N ARG A 83 4.47 -8.52 5.92
CA ARG A 83 5.78 -8.80 6.55
C ARG A 83 5.66 -8.93 8.07
N ALA A 84 5.03 -7.96 8.72
CA ALA A 84 4.87 -7.98 10.17
C ALA A 84 3.99 -9.13 10.67
N LEU A 85 2.93 -9.45 9.91
CA LEU A 85 2.07 -10.59 10.22
C LEU A 85 2.81 -11.93 10.05
N ALA A 86 3.62 -12.08 9.00
CA ALA A 86 4.38 -13.29 8.76
C ALA A 86 5.51 -13.47 9.80
N GLU A 87 6.17 -12.38 10.22
CA GLU A 87 7.17 -12.40 11.28
C GLU A 87 6.56 -12.83 12.63
N ARG A 88 5.36 -12.34 12.97
CA ARG A 88 4.69 -12.68 14.24
C ARG A 88 4.00 -14.04 14.20
N PHE A 89 3.35 -14.37 13.08
CA PHE A 89 2.42 -15.49 13.00
C PHE A 89 2.85 -16.58 12.02
N GLY A 90 3.94 -16.44 11.25
CA GLY A 90 4.26 -17.41 10.21
C GLY A 90 3.43 -17.21 8.94
N ALA A 91 4.07 -17.37 7.78
CA ALA A 91 3.46 -17.11 6.47
C ALA A 91 2.35 -18.13 6.13
N GLU A 92 2.46 -19.35 6.65
CA GLU A 92 1.49 -20.44 6.47
C GLU A 92 0.13 -20.16 7.10
N ARG A 93 0.07 -19.20 8.04
CA ARG A 93 -1.18 -18.75 8.68
C ARG A 93 -1.83 -17.57 7.96
N LEU A 94 -1.30 -17.12 6.82
CA LEU A 94 -1.82 -15.98 6.07
C LEU A 94 -2.52 -16.42 4.76
N ASP A 95 -3.77 -15.98 4.60
CA ASP A 95 -4.50 -15.99 3.33
C ASP A 95 -4.48 -14.57 2.76
N VAL A 96 -3.52 -14.27 1.88
CA VAL A 96 -3.30 -12.91 1.35
C VAL A 96 -4.07 -12.72 0.04
N ARG A 97 -5.00 -11.78 0.04
CA ARG A 97 -5.76 -11.34 -1.14
C ARG A 97 -5.19 -10.01 -1.63
N PRO A 98 -4.63 -9.96 -2.84
CA PRO A 98 -3.93 -8.78 -3.32
C PRO A 98 -4.92 -7.63 -3.58
N GLY A 99 -4.37 -6.42 -3.64
CA GLY A 99 -5.08 -5.23 -4.08
C GLY A 99 -4.19 -4.42 -5.02
N VAL A 100 -4.76 -3.52 -5.82
CA VAL A 100 -3.95 -2.71 -6.74
C VAL A 100 -3.10 -1.73 -5.93
N SER A 101 -1.77 -1.84 -6.03
CA SER A 101 -0.87 -0.95 -5.31
C SER A 101 -0.96 0.49 -5.82
N SER A 102 -0.68 1.47 -4.95
CA SER A 102 -0.66 2.89 -5.34
C SER A 102 0.37 3.19 -6.44
N VAL A 103 1.46 2.42 -6.49
CA VAL A 103 2.48 2.53 -7.55
C VAL A 103 1.90 2.08 -8.89
N ALA A 104 1.28 0.90 -8.95
CA ALA A 104 0.64 0.42 -10.17
C ALA A 104 -0.45 1.38 -10.65
N THR A 105 -1.28 1.90 -9.73
CA THR A 105 -2.28 2.93 -10.06
C THR A 105 -1.64 4.22 -10.60
N ALA A 106 -0.53 4.68 -10.01
CA ALA A 106 0.15 5.89 -10.46
C ALA A 106 0.71 5.73 -11.88
N PHE A 107 1.42 4.64 -12.16
CA PHE A 107 1.96 4.37 -13.49
C PHE A 107 0.87 4.18 -14.55
N ALA A 108 -0.22 3.48 -14.23
CA ALA A 108 -1.36 3.32 -15.12
C ALA A 108 -2.01 4.68 -15.48
N ARG A 109 -2.18 5.56 -14.49
CA ARG A 109 -2.73 6.92 -14.71
C ARG A 109 -1.80 7.82 -15.51
N LEU A 110 -0.49 7.60 -15.43
CA LEU A 110 0.51 8.32 -16.22
C LEU A 110 0.68 7.75 -17.63
N GLY A 111 0.06 6.60 -17.95
CA GLY A 111 0.27 5.91 -19.22
C GLY A 111 1.71 5.43 -19.42
N LEU A 112 2.44 5.16 -18.32
CA LEU A 112 3.86 4.80 -18.35
C LEU A 112 4.06 3.31 -18.02
N PRO A 113 4.91 2.59 -18.79
CA PRO A 113 5.40 1.28 -18.37
C PRO A 113 6.27 1.44 -17.11
N TRP A 114 6.27 0.41 -16.27
CA TRP A 114 6.88 0.42 -14.95
C TRP A 114 7.75 -0.81 -14.64
N ASP A 115 7.94 -1.69 -15.63
CA ASP A 115 8.84 -2.85 -15.58
C ASP A 115 10.32 -2.45 -15.38
N ASP A 116 10.70 -1.23 -15.75
CA ASP A 116 12.02 -0.62 -15.53
C ASP A 116 12.07 0.35 -14.33
N ALA A 117 10.96 0.50 -13.60
CA ALA A 117 10.88 1.42 -12.47
C ALA A 117 11.50 0.81 -11.20
N VAL A 118 12.30 1.60 -10.49
CA VAL A 118 12.76 1.25 -9.14
C VAL A 118 11.74 1.76 -8.13
N VAL A 119 11.27 0.90 -7.23
CA VAL A 119 10.35 1.31 -6.15
C VAL A 119 11.08 1.36 -4.82
N VAL A 120 10.98 2.49 -4.14
CA VAL A 120 11.53 2.71 -2.79
C VAL A 120 10.46 3.23 -1.85
N SER A 121 10.62 2.98 -0.55
CA SER A 121 9.75 3.54 0.47
C SER A 121 10.53 4.44 1.42
N ALA A 122 10.02 5.65 1.60
CA ALA A 122 10.42 6.61 2.63
C ALA A 122 9.43 6.59 3.82
N HIS A 123 8.41 5.73 3.79
CA HIS A 123 7.42 5.62 4.86
C HIS A 123 8.06 5.00 6.12
N GLY A 124 8.25 5.80 7.16
CA GLY A 124 8.90 5.38 8.41
C GLY A 124 10.40 5.07 8.25
N ARG A 125 11.05 5.61 7.21
CA ARG A 125 12.46 5.37 6.87
C ARG A 125 13.17 6.68 6.55
N ASP A 126 14.50 6.66 6.55
CA ASP A 126 15.31 7.84 6.20
C ASP A 126 15.07 8.26 4.75
N LEU A 127 14.54 9.48 4.59
CA LEU A 127 14.27 10.14 3.32
C LEU A 127 15.50 10.21 2.42
N ARG A 128 16.70 10.36 2.99
CA ARG A 128 17.96 10.44 2.23
C ARG A 128 18.20 9.21 1.38
N THR A 129 17.78 8.04 1.85
CA THR A 129 17.90 6.79 1.09
C THR A 129 17.09 6.85 -0.19
N ALA A 130 15.83 7.30 -0.10
CA ALA A 130 14.97 7.47 -1.27
C ALA A 130 15.55 8.53 -2.25
N LEU A 131 16.05 9.64 -1.72
CA LEU A 131 16.68 10.69 -2.54
C LEU A 131 17.91 10.22 -3.30
N ASN A 132 18.76 9.40 -2.69
CA ASN A 132 19.94 8.86 -3.35
C ASN A 132 19.57 7.90 -4.49
N VAL A 133 18.50 7.12 -4.33
CA VAL A 133 17.98 6.28 -5.43
C VAL A 133 17.41 7.14 -6.56
N CYS A 134 16.63 8.18 -6.25
CA CYS A 134 16.13 9.13 -7.25
C CYS A 134 17.25 9.85 -8.03
N ARG A 135 18.43 10.03 -7.45
CA ARG A 135 19.60 10.63 -8.12
C ARG A 135 20.33 9.66 -9.05
N SER A 136 20.28 8.38 -8.75
CA SER A 136 21.07 7.34 -9.44
C SER A 136 20.26 6.53 -10.45
N ARG A 137 18.93 6.67 -10.48
CA ARG A 137 18.04 5.88 -11.33
C ARG A 137 17.14 6.77 -12.18
N PRO A 138 16.86 6.40 -13.44
CA PRO A 138 16.08 7.24 -14.36
C PRO A 138 14.58 7.28 -14.06
N LYS A 139 14.03 6.19 -13.48
CA LYS A 139 12.61 6.03 -13.17
C LYS A 139 12.46 5.44 -11.77
N VAL A 140 11.92 6.23 -10.84
CA VAL A 140 11.76 5.84 -9.44
C VAL A 140 10.37 6.19 -8.95
N ALA A 141 9.68 5.22 -8.33
CA ALA A 141 8.49 5.47 -7.53
C ALA A 141 8.87 5.48 -6.05
N VAL A 142 8.52 6.57 -5.36
CA VAL A 142 8.75 6.73 -3.93
C VAL A 142 7.43 6.62 -3.19
N LEU A 143 7.29 5.62 -2.34
CA LEU A 143 6.20 5.53 -1.37
C LEU A 143 6.50 6.45 -0.19
N THR A 144 5.58 7.39 0.07
CA THR A 144 5.78 8.44 1.07
C THR A 144 4.96 8.22 2.33
N GLY A 145 5.33 8.91 3.39
CA GLY A 145 4.61 8.97 4.65
C GLY A 145 4.55 10.40 5.18
N PRO A 146 3.90 10.63 6.34
CA PRO A 146 3.96 11.91 7.04
C PRO A 146 5.42 12.37 7.20
N GLY A 147 5.72 13.63 6.85
CA GLY A 147 7.08 14.21 6.92
C GLY A 147 8.05 13.78 5.81
N ALA A 148 7.59 13.02 4.81
CA ALA A 148 8.39 12.53 3.69
C ALA A 148 7.64 12.70 2.34
N GLY A 149 6.84 13.76 2.21
CA GLY A 149 6.08 14.06 1.00
C GLY A 149 6.92 14.78 -0.07
N PRO A 150 6.29 15.23 -1.17
CA PRO A 150 7.01 15.92 -2.25
C PRO A 150 7.67 17.22 -1.86
N ALA A 151 7.13 17.92 -0.86
CA ALA A 151 7.75 19.14 -0.35
C ALA A 151 9.11 18.84 0.28
N GLU A 152 9.27 17.65 0.85
CA GLU A 152 10.50 17.16 1.45
C GLU A 152 11.41 16.42 0.45
N LEU A 153 10.83 15.84 -0.62
CA LEU A 153 11.54 15.07 -1.64
C LEU A 153 12.19 15.90 -2.77
N GLY A 154 11.87 17.17 -2.93
CA GLY A 154 12.43 17.97 -4.03
C GLY A 154 12.41 19.49 -3.78
N PRO A 155 13.28 20.26 -4.46
CA PRO A 155 13.22 21.71 -4.39
C PRO A 155 11.92 22.15 -5.04
N ARG A 156 11.18 23.05 -4.38
CA ARG A 156 9.98 23.73 -4.90
C ARG A 156 10.17 24.04 -6.40
N SER A 157 9.29 23.53 -7.26
CA SER A 157 9.24 23.95 -8.68
C SER A 157 7.78 24.13 -9.11
N PRO A 158 7.50 25.13 -9.96
CA PRO A 158 6.20 25.78 -10.04
C PRO A 158 5.23 25.01 -10.94
N THR A 159 3.94 25.19 -10.64
CA THR A 159 2.78 24.90 -11.50
C THR A 159 2.60 23.45 -11.93
N GLY A 160 1.84 22.72 -11.11
CA GLY A 160 1.14 21.49 -11.49
C GLY A 160 0.18 21.13 -10.37
N SER A 161 -1.03 21.69 -10.38
CA SER A 161 -2.02 21.42 -9.34
C SER A 161 -2.48 19.96 -9.42
N ALA A 162 -2.06 19.15 -8.47
CA ALA A 162 -2.69 17.85 -8.21
C ALA A 162 -3.32 17.89 -6.82
N ARG A 163 -4.65 18.08 -6.76
CA ARG A 163 -5.40 17.77 -5.55
C ARG A 163 -5.38 16.24 -5.40
N GLY A 164 -4.76 15.77 -4.31
CA GLY A 164 -4.79 14.37 -3.88
C GLY A 164 -3.64 13.53 -4.43
N SER A 165 -2.73 13.13 -3.53
CA SER A 165 -1.52 12.31 -3.72
C SER A 165 -0.39 12.96 -4.53
N SER A 166 0.76 13.07 -3.86
CA SER A 166 1.79 14.05 -4.12
C SER A 166 3.04 13.29 -4.66
N TRP A 167 3.48 13.60 -5.89
CA TRP A 167 4.54 12.87 -6.63
C TRP A 167 5.41 13.81 -7.50
N TRP A 168 6.73 13.54 -7.63
CA TRP A 168 7.60 13.78 -8.83
C TRP A 168 9.02 13.17 -8.59
N ARG A 169 9.79 12.60 -9.54
CA ARG A 169 10.37 13.13 -10.80
C ARG A 169 10.64 11.99 -11.80
N ALA A 170 10.22 12.15 -13.06
CA ALA A 170 10.70 11.36 -14.20
C ALA A 170 11.67 12.22 -15.03
N ARG A 171 12.86 11.68 -15.34
CA ARG A 171 13.70 12.19 -16.43
C ARG A 171 13.62 11.16 -17.55
N SER A 172 12.87 11.47 -18.61
CA SER A 172 13.07 10.79 -19.89
C SER A 172 14.39 11.29 -20.45
N ALA A 173 15.46 10.50 -20.35
CA ALA A 173 16.50 10.57 -21.37
C ALA A 173 15.93 9.85 -22.57
N THR A 174 15.23 10.56 -23.46
CA THR A 174 15.12 10.10 -24.85
C THR A 174 16.54 10.02 -25.39
N PRO A 175 17.04 8.85 -25.84
CA PRO A 175 18.00 8.87 -26.92
C PRO A 175 17.25 9.46 -28.12
N SER A 176 17.89 10.41 -28.78
CA SER A 176 17.53 10.93 -30.10
C SER A 176 16.69 9.95 -30.94
N THR A 177 15.46 10.34 -31.28
CA THR A 177 14.78 9.81 -32.45
C THR A 177 15.60 10.22 -33.68
N ASN A 178 16.48 9.31 -34.11
CA ASN A 178 16.83 9.13 -35.50
C ASN A 178 16.48 7.69 -35.88
N ALA A 179 15.88 7.57 -37.06
CA ALA A 179 15.59 6.34 -37.80
C ALA A 179 14.49 5.43 -37.21
N TRP A 180 13.27 5.59 -37.73
CA TRP A 180 12.61 4.52 -38.49
C TRP A 180 11.89 5.18 -39.68
N SER A 181 12.56 5.14 -40.83
CA SER A 181 11.98 5.29 -42.16
C SER A 181 11.42 3.93 -42.56
N GLY A 182 10.19 3.88 -43.06
CA GLY A 182 9.53 2.66 -43.56
C GLY A 182 8.03 2.75 -43.43
#